data_AF-A0A0Q7W9Z4-F1
#
_entry.id   AF-A0A0Q7W9Z4-F1
#
_cell.length_a   1.000
_cell.length_b   1.000
_cell.length_c   1.000
_cell.angle_alpha   90.00
_cell.angle_beta   90.00
_cell.angle_gamma   90.00
#
_symmetry.space_group_name_H-M   'P 1'
#
loop_
_entity.id
_entity.type
_entity.pdbx_description
1 polymer ?
#
loop_
_entity_poly.entity_id
_entity_poly.type
_entity_poly.pdbx_seq_one_letter_code
_entity_poly.pdbx_strand_id
1 'polypeptide(L)'
;MAREVEKGSRVDVLWLSALLAGLGTQAEAACEKLGVAAVQSGGGRMCIDGGASGLIALAAPGPRLWEAHVLCGIDAGHQHWVGTSVGPGGQSLSLERRLYRGRGEAALDQARTMASAHGEAALGCFDRWHRSLGSFGRIYSVGREGTDCVRVGWQIDRHVDVQALVAPLIGQDNWNAAARSLDAVHGFDLAHTAGPWSLSVDVAAPERGWRLGSTRWSWAIDDHAKRQRLARWIAGHGGDAGYACALHDLLCGHKAGRAGSIGRAVEGDVRDGCVVAAIAYLGARLSPPDRLPGHSGGSDRRLTWVG
;
A
#
# COMPACT_ATOMS: atom_id res chain seq x y z
N MET A 1 36.57 8.46 25.76
CA MET A 1 35.58 8.97 24.77
C MET A 1 34.20 8.49 25.18
N ALA A 2 33.41 9.40 25.75
CA ALA A 2 32.05 9.10 26.18
C ALA A 2 31.19 8.78 24.94
N ARG A 3 30.53 7.61 24.96
CA ARG A 3 29.41 7.34 24.05
C ARG A 3 28.32 8.33 24.40
N GLU A 4 28.06 9.29 23.53
CA GLU A 4 26.80 10.01 23.53
C GLU A 4 25.68 8.97 23.49
N VAL A 5 24.98 8.85 24.62
CA VAL A 5 23.70 8.16 24.69
C VAL A 5 22.75 9.02 23.88
N GLU A 6 22.51 8.63 22.63
CA GLU A 6 21.51 9.19 21.72
C GLU A 6 20.12 9.12 22.38
N LYS A 7 19.80 10.06 23.29
CA LYS A 7 18.44 10.36 23.75
C LYS A 7 17.74 11.19 22.68
N GLY A 8 17.59 10.61 21.49
CA GLY A 8 16.80 11.19 20.40
C GLY A 8 15.42 10.56 20.38
N SER A 9 14.38 11.37 20.63
CA SER A 9 12.97 11.04 20.40
C SER A 9 12.79 10.30 19.07
N ARG A 10 12.54 9.00 19.12
CA ARG A 10 12.16 8.23 17.93
C ARG A 10 10.70 8.48 17.68
N VAL A 11 10.48 9.45 16.80
CA VAL A 11 9.23 9.82 16.18
C VAL A 11 8.48 8.57 15.66
N ASP A 12 7.24 8.37 16.12
CA ASP A 12 6.35 7.35 15.59
C ASP A 12 5.84 7.78 14.21
N VAL A 13 6.33 7.07 13.18
CA VAL A 13 6.00 7.33 11.76
C VAL A 13 4.50 7.20 11.51
N LEU A 14 3.81 6.28 12.19
CA LEU A 14 2.35 6.12 12.03
C LEU A 14 1.64 7.36 12.55
N TRP A 15 1.98 7.80 13.76
CA TRP A 15 1.39 8.99 14.37
C TRP A 15 1.66 10.27 13.57
N LEU A 16 2.90 10.49 13.11
CA LEU A 16 3.19 11.65 12.27
C LEU A 16 2.47 11.59 10.92
N SER A 17 2.36 10.41 10.31
CA SER A 17 1.62 10.29 9.06
C SER A 17 0.12 10.58 9.24
N ALA A 18 -0.46 10.19 10.38
CA ALA A 18 -1.83 10.52 10.76
C ALA A 18 -2.01 12.03 10.95
N LEU A 19 -1.06 12.70 11.61
CA LEU A 19 -1.07 14.16 11.76
C LEU A 19 -0.94 14.87 10.40
N LEU A 20 -0.06 14.41 9.52
CA LEU A 20 0.08 14.96 8.16
C LEU A 20 -1.21 14.82 7.34
N ALA A 21 -1.92 13.71 7.52
CA ALA A 21 -3.24 13.48 6.94
C ALA A 21 -4.35 14.36 7.56
N GLY A 22 -4.06 15.08 8.65
CA GLY A 22 -4.98 16.06 9.25
C GLY A 22 -5.87 15.50 10.36
N LEU A 23 -5.55 14.32 10.93
CA LEU A 23 -6.40 13.69 11.96
C LEU A 23 -6.39 14.43 13.32
N GLY A 24 -5.44 15.33 13.56
CA GLY A 24 -5.34 16.10 14.80
C GLY A 24 -5.34 15.20 16.04
N THR A 25 -6.28 15.43 16.96
CA THR A 25 -6.41 14.66 18.21
C THR A 25 -6.82 13.21 18.01
N GLN A 26 -7.34 12.83 16.83
CA GLN A 26 -7.72 11.44 16.54
C GLN A 26 -6.52 10.58 16.12
N ALA A 27 -5.36 11.18 15.85
CA ALA A 27 -4.18 10.47 15.35
C ALA A 27 -3.72 9.35 16.31
N GLU A 28 -3.69 9.62 17.61
CA GLU A 28 -3.27 8.64 18.63
C GLU A 28 -4.19 7.43 18.66
N ALA A 29 -5.50 7.64 18.83
CA ALA A 29 -6.50 6.58 18.83
C ALA A 29 -6.51 5.77 17.51
N ALA A 30 -6.22 6.41 16.38
CA ALA A 30 -6.12 5.75 15.09
C ALA A 30 -4.88 4.83 15.01
N CYS A 31 -3.75 5.25 15.57
CA CYS A 31 -2.54 4.44 15.66
C CYS A 31 -2.66 3.29 16.67
N GLU A 32 -3.30 3.50 17.81
CA GLU A 32 -3.52 2.44 18.82
C GLU A 32 -4.30 1.24 18.24
N LYS A 33 -5.29 1.49 17.37
CA LYS A 33 -6.07 0.44 16.70
C LYS A 33 -5.23 -0.50 15.83
N LEU A 34 -4.10 -0.05 15.29
CA LEU A 34 -3.22 -0.89 14.46
C LEU A 34 -2.46 -1.91 15.30
N GLY A 35 -2.43 -1.75 16.62
CA GLY A 35 -1.70 -2.62 17.54
C GLY A 35 -0.18 -2.55 17.31
N VAL A 36 0.54 -3.38 18.06
CA VAL A 36 2.00 -3.48 17.94
C VAL A 36 2.33 -4.39 16.77
N ALA A 37 3.09 -3.87 15.79
CA ALA A 37 3.64 -4.70 14.72
C ALA A 37 4.41 -5.89 15.33
N ALA A 38 4.09 -7.11 14.94
CA ALA A 38 4.85 -8.29 15.34
C ALA A 38 6.16 -8.30 14.53
N VAL A 39 7.11 -7.47 14.94
CA VAL A 39 8.42 -7.35 14.29
C VAL A 39 9.29 -8.54 14.72
N GLN A 40 8.95 -9.75 14.26
CA GLN A 40 9.96 -10.80 14.20
C GLN A 40 10.86 -10.51 13.00
N SER A 41 11.99 -9.83 13.28
CA SER A 41 13.05 -9.61 12.30
C SER A 41 13.80 -10.91 12.03
N GLY A 42 13.83 -11.38 10.78
CA GLY A 42 14.84 -12.38 10.41
C GLY A 42 14.67 -13.00 9.03
N GLY A 43 13.53 -13.62 8.73
CA GLY A 43 13.34 -14.35 7.48
C GLY A 43 11.90 -14.33 7.03
N GLY A 44 11.61 -13.74 5.87
CA GLY A 44 10.27 -13.79 5.27
C GLY A 44 9.66 -12.47 4.78
N ARG A 45 10.42 -11.38 4.72
CA ARG A 45 9.97 -10.16 4.04
C ARG A 45 9.98 -10.35 2.52
N MET A 46 8.98 -9.85 1.82
CA MET A 46 8.84 -10.06 0.38
C MET A 46 9.49 -8.92 -0.39
N CYS A 47 10.08 -9.17 -1.55
CA CYS A 47 10.64 -8.10 -2.39
C CYS A 47 9.60 -7.04 -2.80
N ILE A 48 8.31 -7.38 -2.75
CA ILE A 48 7.18 -6.48 -3.06
C ILE A 48 7.01 -5.40 -1.98
N ASP A 49 7.32 -5.69 -0.71
CA ASP A 49 7.16 -4.76 0.41
C ASP A 49 8.41 -3.90 0.67
N GLY A 50 9.51 -4.08 -0.09
CA GLY A 50 10.77 -3.34 0.11
C GLY A 50 11.44 -3.61 1.47
N GLY A 51 11.01 -4.65 2.19
CA GLY A 51 11.37 -4.91 3.57
C GLY A 51 10.65 -4.02 4.58
N ALA A 52 9.55 -3.35 4.19
CA ALA A 52 8.75 -2.52 5.10
C ALA A 52 8.02 -3.36 6.15
N SER A 53 7.73 -2.76 7.30
CA SER A 53 6.86 -3.33 8.35
C SER A 53 5.59 -2.51 8.59
N GLY A 54 5.49 -1.35 7.94
CA GLY A 54 4.27 -0.57 7.80
C GLY A 54 4.10 -0.10 6.35
N LEU A 55 2.87 0.13 5.93
CA LEU A 55 2.52 0.78 4.66
C LEU A 55 1.59 1.94 4.96
N ILE A 56 1.81 3.09 4.34
CA ILE A 56 0.89 4.24 4.41
C ILE A 56 0.43 4.55 2.98
N ALA A 57 -0.88 4.65 2.78
CA ALA A 57 -1.44 4.94 1.47
C ALA A 57 -1.60 6.46 1.26
N LEU A 58 -1.20 6.92 0.08
CA LEU A 58 -1.60 8.21 -0.48
C LEU A 58 -2.64 7.96 -1.54
N ALA A 59 -3.82 8.58 -1.43
CA ALA A 59 -4.90 8.42 -2.38
C ALA A 59 -5.32 9.78 -2.98
N ALA A 60 -5.82 9.73 -4.22
CA ALA A 60 -6.47 10.82 -4.94
C ALA A 60 -7.58 10.23 -5.82
N PRO A 61 -8.62 10.99 -6.23
CA PRO A 61 -8.97 12.33 -5.77
C PRO A 61 -9.53 12.31 -4.34
N GLY A 62 -9.75 13.50 -3.79
CA GLY A 62 -10.56 13.68 -2.60
C GLY A 62 -9.78 14.19 -1.38
N PRO A 63 -10.48 14.31 -0.24
CA PRO A 63 -9.88 14.82 0.99
C PRO A 63 -8.80 13.85 1.49
N ARG A 64 -7.89 14.37 2.32
CA ARG A 64 -6.86 13.55 2.96
C ARG A 64 -7.50 12.40 3.73
N LEU A 65 -7.17 11.18 3.30
CA LEU A 65 -7.51 9.93 3.97
C LEU A 65 -6.23 9.42 4.62
N TRP A 66 -6.29 9.06 5.90
CA TRP A 66 -5.19 8.34 6.52
C TRP A 66 -5.48 6.84 6.46
N GLU A 67 -4.77 6.14 5.59
CA GLU A 67 -4.79 4.67 5.56
C GLU A 67 -3.39 4.15 5.86
N ALA A 68 -3.31 3.26 6.84
CA ALA A 68 -2.06 2.62 7.24
C ALA A 68 -2.28 1.12 7.47
N HIS A 69 -1.25 0.33 7.17
CA HIS A 69 -1.19 -1.11 7.39
C HIS A 69 0.09 -1.45 8.15
N VAL A 70 0.02 -2.40 9.07
CA VAL A 70 1.17 -2.92 9.82
C VAL A 70 1.27 -4.43 9.66
N LEU A 71 2.51 -4.92 9.56
CA LEU A 71 2.79 -6.34 9.48
C LEU A 71 2.60 -6.98 10.86
N CYS A 72 1.63 -7.87 10.99
CA CYS A 72 1.26 -8.52 12.25
C CYS A 72 1.64 -10.00 12.31
N GLY A 73 2.02 -10.63 11.19
CA GLY A 73 2.43 -12.02 11.18
C GLY A 73 3.16 -12.42 9.89
N ILE A 74 4.08 -13.37 10.02
CA ILE A 74 4.82 -13.96 8.91
C ILE A 74 4.83 -15.47 9.10
N ASP A 75 4.41 -16.22 8.08
CA ASP A 75 4.63 -17.66 8.02
C ASP A 75 5.35 -18.08 6.72
N ALA A 76 5.37 -19.38 6.43
CA ALA A 76 6.04 -19.92 5.26
C ALA A 76 5.38 -19.48 3.94
N GLY A 77 4.04 -19.39 3.92
CA GLY A 77 3.25 -19.15 2.71
C GLY A 77 2.82 -17.70 2.50
N HIS A 78 2.70 -16.91 3.57
CA HIS A 78 2.19 -15.55 3.47
C HIS A 78 2.62 -14.63 4.62
N GLN A 79 2.34 -13.34 4.43
CA GLN A 79 2.40 -12.31 5.44
C GLN A 79 1.00 -11.83 5.76
N HIS A 80 0.71 -11.61 7.04
CA HIS A 80 -0.53 -11.05 7.51
C HIS A 80 -0.33 -9.58 7.89
N TRP A 81 -1.15 -8.72 7.31
CA TRP A 81 -1.18 -7.29 7.53
C TRP A 81 -2.56 -6.88 8.03
N VAL A 82 -2.58 -6.06 9.08
CA VAL A 82 -3.79 -5.38 9.57
C VAL A 82 -3.68 -3.91 9.26
N GLY A 83 -4.79 -3.27 8.95
CA GLY A 83 -4.81 -1.87 8.60
C GLY A 83 -6.02 -1.14 9.13
N THR A 84 -5.94 0.18 9.03
CA THR A 84 -7.03 1.09 9.35
C THR A 84 -7.06 2.19 8.28
N SER A 85 -8.25 2.63 7.93
CA SER A 85 -8.47 3.81 7.12
C SER A 85 -9.36 4.77 7.88
N VAL A 86 -8.97 6.04 7.96
CA VAL A 86 -9.69 7.10 8.67
C VAL A 86 -9.92 8.28 7.74
N GLY A 87 -11.19 8.54 7.46
CA GLY A 87 -11.61 9.66 6.63
C GLY A 87 -11.72 10.97 7.41
N PRO A 88 -11.92 12.11 6.72
CA PRO A 88 -12.02 13.44 7.34
C PRO A 88 -13.22 13.58 8.31
N GLY A 89 -14.26 12.74 8.16
CA GLY A 89 -15.39 12.67 9.09
C GLY A 89 -15.14 11.82 10.34
N GLY A 90 -13.92 11.29 10.54
CA GLY A 90 -13.59 10.40 11.65
C GLY A 90 -14.11 8.96 11.48
N GLN A 91 -14.79 8.65 10.35
CA GLN A 91 -15.15 7.28 10.01
C GLN A 91 -13.89 6.44 9.88
N SER A 92 -13.86 5.33 10.60
CA SER A 92 -12.75 4.39 10.63
C SER A 92 -13.19 3.04 10.07
N LEU A 93 -12.38 2.48 9.17
CA LEU A 93 -12.56 1.15 8.58
C LEU A 93 -11.38 0.28 8.95
N SER A 94 -11.65 -0.93 9.44
CA SER A 94 -10.62 -1.94 9.67
C SER A 94 -10.34 -2.70 8.38
N LEU A 95 -9.06 -2.84 8.06
CA LEU A 95 -8.56 -3.50 6.86
C LEU A 95 -7.79 -4.75 7.26
N GLU A 96 -7.87 -5.79 6.46
CA GLU A 96 -7.03 -6.99 6.59
C GLU A 96 -6.45 -7.33 5.21
N ARG A 97 -5.19 -7.70 5.16
CA ARG A 97 -4.54 -8.12 3.93
C ARG A 97 -3.57 -9.26 4.17
N ARG A 98 -3.70 -10.30 3.36
CA ARG A 98 -2.73 -11.40 3.28
C ARG A 98 -1.94 -11.25 2.00
N LEU A 99 -0.61 -11.19 2.13
CA LEU A 99 0.30 -11.13 1.01
C LEU A 99 0.99 -12.49 0.83
N TYR A 100 0.73 -13.13 -0.29
CA TYR A 100 1.15 -14.51 -0.55
C TYR A 100 2.51 -14.58 -1.25
N ARG A 101 3.28 -15.61 -0.90
CA ARG A 101 4.53 -15.97 -1.55
C ARG A 101 4.31 -17.01 -2.64
N GLY A 102 5.07 -16.90 -3.73
CA GLY A 102 5.06 -17.89 -4.81
C GLY A 102 3.75 -17.90 -5.63
N ARG A 103 3.48 -19.03 -6.30
CA ARG A 103 2.26 -19.26 -7.11
C ARG A 103 1.23 -20.13 -6.38
N GLY A 104 1.25 -20.11 -5.04
CA GLY A 104 0.69 -21.19 -4.22
C GLY A 104 -0.83 -21.37 -4.33
N GLU A 105 -1.26 -22.63 -4.31
CA GLU A 105 -2.67 -23.06 -4.21
C GLU A 105 -3.39 -22.39 -3.03
N ALA A 106 -2.70 -22.20 -1.90
CA ALA A 106 -3.26 -21.50 -0.74
C ALA A 106 -3.76 -20.08 -1.02
N ALA A 107 -3.14 -19.35 -1.97
CA ALA A 107 -3.59 -18.01 -2.34
C ALA A 107 -4.90 -18.08 -3.16
N LEU A 108 -4.99 -19.06 -4.05
CA LEU A 108 -6.19 -19.36 -4.85
C LEU A 108 -7.33 -19.82 -3.96
N ASP A 109 -7.08 -20.78 -3.07
CA ASP A 109 -8.08 -21.31 -2.13
C ASP A 109 -8.62 -20.19 -1.23
N GLN A 110 -7.74 -19.37 -0.64
CA GLN A 110 -8.21 -18.24 0.18
C GLN A 110 -9.04 -17.26 -0.62
N ALA A 111 -8.59 -16.84 -1.81
CA ALA A 111 -9.32 -15.87 -2.64
C ALA A 111 -10.69 -16.42 -3.02
N ARG A 112 -10.76 -17.71 -3.37
CA ARG A 112 -12.01 -18.39 -3.71
C ARG A 112 -12.93 -18.54 -2.51
N THR A 113 -12.42 -18.96 -1.35
CA THR A 113 -13.20 -19.05 -0.11
C THR A 113 -13.76 -17.70 0.30
N MET A 114 -12.97 -16.63 0.24
CA MET A 114 -13.45 -15.27 0.53
C MET A 114 -14.50 -14.84 -0.48
N ALA A 115 -14.28 -15.00 -1.78
CA ALA A 115 -15.28 -14.64 -2.79
C ALA A 115 -16.59 -15.42 -2.60
N SER A 116 -16.53 -16.72 -2.34
CA SER A 116 -17.70 -17.58 -2.07
C SER A 116 -18.49 -17.13 -0.83
N ALA A 117 -17.82 -16.65 0.21
CA ALA A 117 -18.48 -16.13 1.41
C ALA A 117 -19.32 -14.87 1.12
N HIS A 118 -19.06 -14.16 0.01
CA HIS A 118 -19.82 -13.02 -0.47
C HIS A 118 -20.81 -13.37 -1.60
N GLY A 119 -21.06 -14.66 -1.83
CA GLY A 119 -22.09 -15.17 -2.75
C GLY A 119 -21.61 -15.45 -4.18
N GLU A 120 -22.51 -16.06 -4.97
CA GLU A 120 -22.19 -16.56 -6.32
C GLU A 120 -21.71 -15.47 -7.27
N ALA A 121 -22.25 -14.25 -7.16
CA ALA A 121 -21.85 -13.14 -8.01
C ALA A 121 -20.38 -12.74 -7.76
N ALA A 122 -19.91 -12.78 -6.52
CA ALA A 122 -18.53 -12.45 -6.17
C ALA A 122 -17.58 -13.58 -6.62
N LEU A 123 -17.96 -14.83 -6.39
CA LEU A 123 -17.22 -16.00 -6.88
C LEU A 123 -17.10 -15.99 -8.42
N GLY A 124 -18.19 -15.72 -9.14
CA GLY A 124 -18.18 -15.64 -10.60
C GLY A 124 -17.33 -14.48 -11.13
N CYS A 125 -17.22 -13.37 -10.38
CA CYS A 125 -16.29 -12.27 -10.70
C CYS A 125 -14.83 -12.74 -10.56
N PHE A 126 -14.50 -13.34 -9.43
CA PHE A 126 -13.18 -13.90 -9.17
C PHE A 126 -12.77 -14.93 -10.24
N ASP A 127 -13.62 -15.92 -10.50
CA ASP A 127 -13.33 -17.00 -11.46
C ASP A 127 -13.12 -16.45 -12.88
N ARG A 128 -13.87 -15.41 -13.28
CA ARG A 128 -13.70 -14.75 -14.58
C ARG A 128 -12.33 -14.10 -14.70
N TRP A 129 -11.92 -13.29 -13.72
CA TRP A 129 -10.63 -12.60 -13.73
C TRP A 129 -9.47 -13.58 -13.64
N HIS A 130 -9.56 -14.54 -12.72
CA HIS A 130 -8.53 -15.56 -12.55
C HIS A 130 -8.34 -16.39 -13.82
N ARG A 131 -9.42 -16.83 -14.46
CA ARG A 131 -9.37 -17.56 -15.74
C ARG A 131 -8.78 -16.72 -16.86
N SER A 132 -9.13 -15.43 -16.92
CA SER A 132 -8.65 -14.53 -17.97
C SER A 132 -7.14 -14.27 -17.89
N LEU A 133 -6.61 -14.15 -16.67
CA LEU A 133 -5.17 -14.01 -16.47
C LEU A 133 -4.41 -15.33 -16.65
N GLY A 134 -5.09 -16.47 -16.40
CA GLY A 134 -4.53 -17.80 -16.58
C GLY A 134 -3.21 -18.01 -15.83
N SER A 135 -2.25 -18.67 -16.47
CA SER A 135 -0.92 -18.95 -15.89
C SER A 135 -0.01 -17.72 -15.80
N PHE A 136 -0.42 -16.59 -16.39
CA PHE A 136 0.36 -15.36 -16.43
C PHE A 136 0.16 -14.47 -15.20
N GLY A 137 -0.95 -14.64 -14.49
CA GLY A 137 -1.24 -13.93 -13.25
C GLY A 137 -1.09 -14.84 -12.03
N ARG A 138 -0.31 -14.42 -11.03
CA ARG A 138 -0.27 -15.08 -9.71
C ARG A 138 -0.97 -14.23 -8.66
N ILE A 139 -1.83 -14.82 -7.84
CA ILE A 139 -2.43 -14.11 -6.71
C ILE A 139 -1.32 -13.82 -5.69
N TYR A 140 -1.09 -12.54 -5.41
CA TYR A 140 -0.10 -12.09 -4.42
C TYR A 140 -0.74 -11.40 -3.22
N SER A 141 -2.02 -11.01 -3.33
CA SER A 141 -2.72 -10.28 -2.28
C SER A 141 -4.17 -10.72 -2.24
N VAL A 142 -4.69 -10.99 -1.04
CA VAL A 142 -6.13 -11.13 -0.78
C VAL A 142 -6.42 -10.27 0.43
N GLY A 143 -7.36 -9.33 0.31
CA GLY A 143 -7.66 -8.38 1.37
C GLY A 143 -9.15 -8.14 1.53
N ARG A 144 -9.51 -7.73 2.75
CA ARG A 144 -10.83 -7.24 3.10
C ARG A 144 -10.75 -5.74 3.37
N GLU A 145 -11.50 -4.96 2.61
CA GLU A 145 -11.50 -3.49 2.68
C GLU A 145 -12.83 -2.94 3.21
N GLY A 146 -13.37 -3.60 4.24
CA GLY A 146 -14.69 -3.34 4.81
C GLY A 146 -15.50 -4.61 4.96
N THR A 147 -16.72 -4.52 5.51
CA THR A 147 -17.60 -5.69 5.70
C THR A 147 -17.99 -6.36 4.38
N ASP A 148 -18.13 -5.58 3.32
CA ASP A 148 -18.71 -6.02 2.05
C ASP A 148 -17.73 -5.89 0.87
N CYS A 149 -16.44 -5.66 1.18
CA CYS A 149 -15.41 -5.47 0.17
C CYS A 149 -14.28 -6.51 0.29
N VAL A 150 -14.10 -7.30 -0.77
CA VAL A 150 -12.97 -8.21 -0.95
C VAL A 150 -12.19 -7.81 -2.18
N ARG A 151 -10.91 -7.52 -1.98
CA ARG A 151 -9.97 -7.21 -3.06
C ARG A 151 -8.97 -8.33 -3.24
N VAL A 152 -8.86 -8.81 -4.48
CA VAL A 152 -7.84 -9.79 -4.88
C VAL A 152 -6.84 -9.10 -5.80
N GLY A 153 -5.56 -9.28 -5.51
CA GLY A 153 -4.45 -8.73 -6.29
C GLY A 153 -3.67 -9.83 -6.99
N TRP A 154 -3.47 -9.67 -8.29
CA TRP A 154 -2.60 -10.48 -9.13
C TRP A 154 -1.33 -9.72 -9.48
N GLN A 155 -0.21 -10.44 -9.46
CA GLN A 155 1.03 -9.99 -10.07
C GLN A 155 1.19 -10.69 -11.41
N ILE A 156 1.37 -9.91 -12.47
CA ILE A 156 1.52 -10.41 -13.83
C ILE A 156 3.00 -10.74 -14.06
N ASP A 157 3.25 -11.87 -14.72
CA ASP A 157 4.60 -12.33 -15.06
C ASP A 157 5.34 -11.26 -15.87
N ARG A 158 6.62 -11.05 -15.54
CA ARG A 158 7.45 -9.99 -16.12
C ARG A 158 7.70 -10.16 -17.62
N HIS A 159 7.58 -11.39 -18.15
CA HIS A 159 7.84 -11.69 -19.55
C HIS A 159 6.60 -11.62 -20.45
N VAL A 160 5.46 -11.25 -19.89
CA VAL A 160 4.19 -11.18 -20.62
C VAL A 160 3.99 -9.78 -21.18
N ASP A 161 3.49 -9.71 -22.41
CA ASP A 161 2.90 -8.50 -22.95
C ASP A 161 1.63 -8.18 -22.15
N VAL A 162 1.78 -7.27 -21.18
CA VAL A 162 0.70 -6.88 -20.28
C VAL A 162 -0.44 -6.18 -21.02
N GLN A 163 -0.16 -5.46 -22.11
CA GLN A 163 -1.18 -4.80 -22.89
C GLN A 163 -2.06 -5.85 -23.56
N ALA A 164 -1.43 -6.81 -24.24
CA ALA A 164 -2.16 -7.90 -24.89
C ALA A 164 -2.98 -8.74 -23.89
N LEU A 165 -2.52 -8.89 -22.65
CA LEU A 165 -3.24 -9.60 -21.60
C LEU A 165 -4.39 -8.79 -20.98
N VAL A 166 -4.17 -7.51 -20.67
CA VAL A 166 -5.07 -6.72 -19.83
C VAL A 166 -6.03 -5.87 -20.65
N ALA A 167 -5.59 -5.26 -21.77
CA ALA A 167 -6.44 -4.38 -22.57
C ALA A 167 -7.75 -5.05 -23.06
N PRO A 168 -7.80 -6.35 -23.41
CA PRO A 168 -9.06 -7.02 -23.72
C PRO A 168 -10.04 -7.12 -22.55
N LEU A 169 -9.56 -7.05 -21.31
CA LEU A 169 -10.37 -7.18 -20.09
C LEU A 169 -10.94 -5.83 -19.64
N ILE A 170 -10.17 -4.76 -19.83
CA ILE A 170 -10.53 -3.42 -19.35
C ILE A 170 -10.92 -2.45 -20.46
N GLY A 171 -10.68 -2.79 -21.74
CA GLY A 171 -10.81 -1.89 -22.88
C GLY A 171 -9.54 -1.10 -23.18
N GLN A 172 -9.30 -0.82 -24.47
CA GLN A 172 -8.07 -0.17 -24.94
C GLN A 172 -7.91 1.26 -24.40
N ASP A 173 -8.99 2.02 -24.27
CA ASP A 173 -8.93 3.39 -23.75
C ASP A 173 -8.55 3.42 -22.27
N ASN A 174 -9.07 2.48 -21.48
CA ASN A 174 -8.70 2.31 -20.08
C ASN A 174 -7.24 1.88 -19.93
N TRP A 175 -6.77 0.97 -20.79
CA TRP A 175 -5.34 0.62 -20.85
C TRP A 175 -4.49 1.86 -21.12
N ASN A 176 -4.81 2.61 -22.17
CA ASN A 176 -4.06 3.79 -22.57
C ASN A 176 -4.02 4.85 -21.45
N ALA A 177 -5.13 5.06 -20.74
CA ALA A 177 -5.20 5.98 -19.62
C ALA A 177 -4.36 5.52 -18.42
N ALA A 178 -4.44 4.23 -18.07
CA ALA A 178 -3.67 3.64 -16.99
C ALA A 178 -2.15 3.73 -17.28
N ALA A 179 -1.74 3.31 -18.48
CA ALA A 179 -0.36 3.33 -18.93
C ALA A 179 0.25 4.74 -18.84
N ARG A 180 -0.39 5.74 -19.47
CA ARG A 180 0.09 7.14 -19.43
C ARG A 180 0.21 7.68 -18.01
N SER A 181 -0.75 7.36 -17.14
CA SER A 181 -0.72 7.78 -15.74
C SER A 181 0.43 7.14 -14.98
N LEU A 182 0.66 5.84 -15.18
CA LEU A 182 1.75 5.11 -14.54
C LEU A 182 3.12 5.57 -15.06
N ASP A 183 3.26 5.81 -16.36
CA ASP A 183 4.50 6.37 -16.95
C ASP A 183 4.88 7.70 -16.30
N ALA A 184 3.90 8.56 -16.01
CA ALA A 184 4.12 9.86 -15.39
C ALA A 184 4.72 9.75 -13.97
N VAL A 185 4.24 8.81 -13.15
CA VAL A 185 4.78 8.62 -11.79
C VAL A 185 6.12 7.87 -11.82
N HIS A 186 6.27 6.89 -12.70
CA HIS A 186 7.50 6.11 -12.83
C HIS A 186 8.64 6.91 -13.48
N GLY A 187 8.34 7.83 -14.38
CA GLY A 187 9.31 8.66 -15.10
C GLY A 187 9.94 7.99 -16.31
N PHE A 188 9.37 6.88 -16.77
CA PHE A 188 9.74 6.16 -17.98
C PHE A 188 8.52 5.43 -18.53
N ASP A 189 8.62 4.99 -19.78
CA ASP A 189 7.58 4.21 -20.45
C ASP A 189 7.49 2.82 -19.81
N LEU A 190 6.60 2.68 -18.84
CA LEU A 190 6.35 1.44 -18.13
C LEU A 190 5.66 0.44 -19.07
N ALA A 191 4.73 0.91 -19.91
CA ALA A 191 3.94 0.10 -20.85
C ALA A 191 4.80 -0.77 -21.76
N HIS A 192 5.93 -0.25 -22.23
CA HIS A 192 6.87 -0.97 -23.10
C HIS A 192 8.00 -1.68 -22.34
N THR A 193 7.93 -1.73 -21.00
CA THR A 193 8.91 -2.46 -20.19
C THR A 193 8.33 -3.75 -19.62
N ALA A 194 9.18 -4.79 -19.58
CA ALA A 194 8.93 -6.01 -18.82
C ALA A 194 8.54 -5.66 -17.36
N GLY A 195 7.67 -6.42 -16.73
CA GLY A 195 7.08 -6.11 -15.41
C GLY A 195 8.05 -5.97 -14.22
N PRO A 196 7.56 -6.07 -12.96
CA PRO A 196 6.26 -6.59 -12.55
C PRO A 196 5.10 -5.58 -12.61
N TRP A 197 3.97 -6.03 -13.13
CA TRP A 197 2.68 -5.33 -13.07
C TRP A 197 1.80 -5.93 -11.97
N SER A 198 0.96 -5.11 -11.36
CA SER A 198 -0.09 -5.56 -10.44
C SER A 198 -1.47 -5.20 -10.99
N LEU A 199 -2.41 -6.11 -10.81
CA LEU A 199 -3.82 -5.88 -11.09
C LEU A 199 -4.62 -6.26 -9.86
N SER A 200 -5.32 -5.31 -9.28
CA SER A 200 -6.19 -5.51 -8.12
C SER A 200 -7.64 -5.38 -8.54
N VAL A 201 -8.51 -6.29 -8.10
CA VAL A 201 -9.94 -6.30 -8.46
C VAL A 201 -10.78 -6.45 -7.20
N ASP A 202 -11.84 -5.64 -7.10
CA ASP A 202 -12.88 -5.78 -6.10
C ASP A 202 -13.85 -6.88 -6.53
N VAL A 203 -13.61 -8.10 -6.03
CA VAL A 203 -14.42 -9.27 -6.38
C VAL A 203 -15.77 -9.25 -5.65
N ALA A 204 -15.81 -8.63 -4.48
CA ALA A 204 -17.01 -8.26 -3.76
C ALA A 204 -16.90 -6.77 -3.40
N ALA A 205 -17.89 -5.97 -3.80
CA ALA A 205 -18.08 -4.56 -3.41
C ALA A 205 -19.45 -4.08 -3.96
N PRO A 206 -20.09 -3.07 -3.35
CA PRO A 206 -21.28 -2.43 -3.92
C PRO A 206 -21.04 -1.90 -5.34
N GLU A 207 -19.86 -1.30 -5.55
CA GLU A 207 -19.35 -0.91 -6.86
C GLU A 207 -18.05 -1.68 -7.13
N ARG A 208 -18.04 -2.48 -8.20
CA ARG A 208 -16.85 -3.26 -8.56
C ARG A 208 -15.84 -2.36 -9.25
N GLY A 209 -14.69 -2.17 -8.61
CA GLY A 209 -13.53 -1.50 -9.16
C GLY A 209 -12.44 -2.49 -9.57
N TRP A 210 -11.51 -2.00 -10.39
CA TRP A 210 -10.23 -2.65 -10.64
C TRP A 210 -9.14 -1.58 -10.67
N ARG A 211 -7.90 -1.99 -10.42
CA ARG A 211 -6.75 -1.09 -10.40
C ARG A 211 -5.56 -1.74 -11.06
N LEU A 212 -4.95 -1.02 -11.98
CA LEU A 212 -3.69 -1.43 -12.61
C LEU A 212 -2.55 -0.65 -11.99
N GLY A 213 -1.43 -1.32 -11.74
CA GLY A 213 -0.28 -0.71 -11.14
C GLY A 213 1.01 -1.45 -11.40
N SER A 214 2.06 -1.01 -10.72
CA SER A 214 3.35 -1.69 -10.74
C SER A 214 4.06 -1.58 -9.41
N THR A 215 4.71 -2.67 -9.03
CA THR A 215 5.59 -2.68 -7.87
C THR A 215 6.98 -2.13 -8.20
N ARG A 216 7.28 -1.76 -9.45
CA ARG A 216 8.58 -1.14 -9.83
C ARG A 216 8.86 0.17 -9.10
N TRP A 217 7.82 0.80 -8.54
CA TRP A 217 7.96 1.98 -7.69
C TRP A 217 8.86 1.71 -6.49
N SER A 218 8.81 0.48 -5.96
CA SER A 218 9.68 0.04 -4.87
C SER A 218 11.15 -0.14 -5.27
N TRP A 219 11.51 -0.02 -6.55
CA TRP A 219 12.90 -0.16 -6.99
C TRP A 219 13.53 1.17 -7.39
N ALA A 220 12.71 2.19 -7.63
CA ALA A 220 13.21 3.53 -7.96
C ALA A 220 13.96 4.14 -6.77
N ILE A 221 15.10 4.77 -7.04
CA ILE A 221 15.89 5.52 -6.06
C ILE A 221 15.02 6.60 -5.42
N ASP A 222 15.06 6.68 -4.10
CA ASP A 222 14.35 7.70 -3.34
C ASP A 222 15.13 9.02 -3.37
N ASP A 223 14.83 9.84 -4.38
CA ASP A 223 15.44 11.14 -4.61
C ASP A 223 14.40 12.26 -4.79
N HIS A 224 14.88 13.48 -4.99
CA HIS A 224 14.02 14.63 -5.24
C HIS A 224 13.18 14.45 -6.52
N ALA A 225 13.67 13.73 -7.53
CA ALA A 225 12.93 13.53 -8.78
C ALA A 225 11.74 12.58 -8.57
N LYS A 226 11.93 11.47 -7.85
CA LYS A 226 10.86 10.54 -7.44
C LYS A 226 9.81 11.24 -6.61
N ARG A 227 10.22 12.04 -5.63
CA ARG A 227 9.33 12.89 -4.81
C ARG A 227 8.48 13.83 -5.67
N GLN A 228 9.11 14.56 -6.60
CA GLN A 228 8.41 15.50 -7.49
C GLN A 228 7.43 14.78 -8.43
N ARG A 229 7.80 13.62 -8.98
CA ARG A 229 6.89 12.81 -9.80
C ARG A 229 5.68 12.34 -9.01
N LEU A 230 5.88 11.83 -7.79
CA LEU A 230 4.78 11.43 -6.91
C LEU A 230 3.83 12.61 -6.62
N ALA A 231 4.38 13.75 -6.21
CA ALA A 231 3.58 14.93 -5.86
C ALA A 231 2.78 15.45 -7.06
N ARG A 232 3.40 15.56 -8.24
CA ARG A 232 2.72 15.97 -9.48
C ARG A 232 1.65 14.97 -9.91
N TRP A 233 1.93 13.67 -9.77
CA TRP A 233 0.98 12.63 -10.10
C TRP A 233 -0.26 12.68 -9.21
N ILE A 234 -0.07 12.78 -7.89
CA ILE A 234 -1.18 12.95 -6.92
C ILE A 234 -1.98 14.22 -7.21
N ALA A 235 -1.30 15.35 -7.48
CA ALA A 235 -1.96 16.61 -7.84
C ALA A 235 -2.78 16.51 -9.12
N GLY A 236 -2.22 15.84 -10.15
CA GLY A 236 -2.86 15.64 -11.45
C GLY A 236 -4.14 14.82 -11.36
N HIS A 237 -4.28 13.99 -10.32
CA HIS A 237 -5.50 13.22 -10.02
C HIS A 237 -6.37 13.86 -8.94
N GLY A 238 -6.19 15.16 -8.65
CA GLY A 238 -7.04 15.90 -7.71
C GLY A 238 -6.72 15.67 -6.23
N GLY A 239 -5.54 15.17 -5.91
CA GLY A 239 -5.06 15.00 -4.54
C GLY A 239 -4.12 16.12 -4.07
N ASP A 240 -3.65 16.01 -2.83
CA ASP A 240 -2.79 17.01 -2.19
C ASP A 240 -1.30 16.74 -2.43
N ALA A 241 -0.68 17.55 -3.31
CA ALA A 241 0.74 17.48 -3.63
C ALA A 241 1.66 17.78 -2.44
N GLY A 242 1.24 18.68 -1.55
CA GLY A 242 1.99 19.08 -0.36
C GLY A 242 2.03 17.95 0.66
N TYR A 243 0.88 17.29 0.87
CA TYR A 243 0.80 16.09 1.70
C TYR A 243 1.65 14.95 1.12
N ALA A 244 1.58 14.70 -0.19
CA ALA A 244 2.41 13.68 -0.84
C ALA A 244 3.91 13.94 -0.64
N CYS A 245 4.36 15.19 -0.79
CA CYS A 245 5.73 15.61 -0.50
C CYS A 245 6.10 15.36 0.97
N ALA A 246 5.29 15.84 1.90
CA ALA A 246 5.57 15.75 3.34
C ALA A 246 5.63 14.29 3.82
N LEU A 247 4.73 13.44 3.32
CA LEU A 247 4.75 12.02 3.66
C LEU A 247 5.96 11.31 3.06
N HIS A 248 6.32 11.60 1.81
CA HIS A 248 7.55 11.08 1.21
C HIS A 248 8.78 11.47 2.04
N ASP A 249 8.89 12.74 2.43
CA ASP A 249 10.01 13.26 3.21
C ASP A 249 10.07 12.62 4.62
N LEU A 250 8.91 12.41 5.26
CA LEU A 250 8.79 11.67 6.52
C LEU A 250 9.32 10.24 6.40
N LEU A 251 8.94 9.53 5.33
CA LEU A 251 9.23 8.10 5.16
C LEU A 251 10.64 7.82 4.65
N CYS A 252 11.21 8.69 3.83
CA CYS A 252 12.62 8.57 3.41
C CYS A 252 13.58 8.73 4.58
N GLY A 253 13.20 9.48 5.61
CA GLY A 253 13.98 9.67 6.82
C GLY A 253 15.25 10.50 6.57
N HIS A 254 15.55 11.37 7.52
CA HIS A 254 16.61 12.38 7.53
C HIS A 254 18.05 11.82 7.60
N LYS A 255 18.37 10.72 6.89
CA LYS A 255 19.74 10.24 6.68
C LYS A 255 19.91 9.83 5.21
N ALA A 256 20.34 10.80 4.40
CA ALA A 256 21.00 10.53 3.14
C ALA A 256 22.02 9.40 3.34
N GLY A 257 21.82 8.27 2.67
CA GLY A 257 22.80 7.16 2.67
C GLY A 257 22.34 5.79 3.17
N ARG A 258 21.06 5.59 3.56
CA ARG A 258 20.53 4.22 3.72
C ARG A 258 19.65 3.87 2.51
N ALA A 259 20.14 2.93 1.69
CA ALA A 259 19.50 2.40 0.48
C ALA A 259 18.24 1.54 0.77
N GLY A 260 17.29 2.08 1.53
CA GLY A 260 15.97 1.48 1.70
C GLY A 260 14.99 2.16 0.76
N SER A 261 14.28 1.39 -0.05
CA SER A 261 13.17 1.91 -0.86
C SER A 261 11.92 2.12 -0.01
N ILE A 262 11.27 3.27 -0.17
CA ILE A 262 10.00 3.61 0.50
C ILE A 262 8.76 3.28 -0.33
N GLY A 263 8.86 2.49 -1.39
CA GLY A 263 7.71 2.13 -2.24
C GLY A 263 7.26 0.68 -2.07
N ARG A 264 5.96 0.40 -2.23
CA ARG A 264 5.44 -0.95 -2.52
C ARG A 264 4.90 -1.02 -3.95
N ALA A 265 3.86 -0.24 -4.22
CA ALA A 265 3.19 -0.18 -5.50
C ALA A 265 2.51 1.17 -5.68
N VAL A 266 2.38 1.59 -6.92
CA VAL A 266 1.46 2.64 -7.35
C VAL A 266 0.40 1.99 -8.22
N GLU A 267 -0.86 2.32 -7.99
CA GLU A 267 -2.02 1.74 -8.66
C GLU A 267 -3.00 2.85 -9.07
N GLY A 268 -3.66 2.71 -10.21
CA GLY A 268 -4.72 3.59 -10.68
C GLY A 268 -6.02 2.82 -10.93
N ASP A 269 -7.14 3.31 -10.39
CA ASP A 269 -8.49 2.92 -10.79
C ASP A 269 -8.85 3.71 -12.05
N VAL A 270 -9.32 3.02 -13.08
CA VAL A 270 -9.59 3.61 -14.39
C VAL A 270 -10.99 3.22 -14.85
N ARG A 271 -11.76 4.22 -15.28
CA ARG A 271 -13.12 4.05 -15.79
C ARG A 271 -13.29 5.02 -16.96
N ASP A 272 -13.98 4.55 -18.00
CA ASP A 272 -14.36 5.35 -19.16
C ASP A 272 -13.20 6.17 -19.78
N GLY A 273 -12.03 5.54 -19.92
CA GLY A 273 -10.82 6.13 -20.50
C GLY A 273 -10.11 7.13 -19.60
N CYS A 274 -10.46 7.21 -18.31
CA CYS A 274 -9.94 8.18 -17.36
C CYS A 274 -9.49 7.52 -16.06
N VAL A 275 -8.39 8.00 -15.47
CA VAL A 275 -7.99 7.58 -14.13
C VAL A 275 -8.89 8.30 -13.13
N VAL A 276 -9.72 7.54 -12.43
CA VAL A 276 -10.71 8.06 -11.47
C VAL A 276 -10.20 8.02 -10.04
N ALA A 277 -9.19 7.20 -9.76
CA ALA A 277 -8.45 7.24 -8.50
C ALA A 277 -7.00 6.78 -8.69
N ALA A 278 -6.11 7.29 -7.86
CA ALA A 278 -4.69 6.99 -7.85
C ALA A 278 -4.27 6.71 -6.41
N ILE A 279 -3.55 5.60 -6.19
CA ILE A 279 -3.07 5.20 -4.87
C ILE A 279 -1.60 4.83 -4.92
N ALA A 280 -0.80 5.42 -4.04
CA ALA A 280 0.58 5.02 -3.78
C ALA A 280 0.69 4.41 -2.38
N TYR A 281 1.15 3.16 -2.30
CA TYR A 281 1.50 2.52 -1.03
C TYR A 281 2.98 2.77 -0.72
N LEU A 282 3.24 3.58 0.30
CA LEU A 282 4.59 3.94 0.73
C LEU A 282 5.02 3.10 1.95
N GLY A 283 6.19 2.49 1.86
CA GLY A 283 6.77 1.62 2.88
C GLY A 283 7.41 2.39 4.03
N ALA A 284 7.08 1.99 5.25
CA ALA A 284 7.68 2.45 6.49
C ALA A 284 8.42 1.30 7.19
N ARG A 285 9.59 1.59 7.74
CA ARG A 285 10.29 0.68 8.67
C ARG A 285 9.95 1.06 10.10
N LEU A 286 9.05 0.30 10.71
CA LEU A 286 8.71 0.45 12.12
C LEU A 286 9.80 -0.19 12.99
N SER A 287 10.20 0.50 14.05
CA SER A 287 11.16 -0.05 15.02
C SER A 287 10.49 -1.12 15.88
N PRO A 288 11.19 -2.19 16.28
CA PRO A 288 10.67 -3.14 17.24
C PRO A 288 10.42 -2.43 18.59
N PRO A 289 9.37 -2.82 19.34
CA PRO A 289 9.02 -2.22 20.63
C PRO A 289 10.15 -2.34 21.67
N ASP A 290 10.98 -3.38 21.60
CA ASP A 290 12.06 -3.66 22.57
C ASP A 290 13.24 -2.67 22.53
N ARG A 291 13.20 -1.69 21.62
CA ARG A 291 14.18 -0.60 21.54
C ARG A 291 13.55 0.79 21.66
N LEU A 292 12.34 0.87 22.22
CA LEU A 292 11.74 2.12 22.67
C LEU A 292 12.23 2.39 24.10
N PRO A 293 13.01 3.46 24.35
CA PRO A 293 13.31 3.87 25.71
C PRO A 293 12.03 4.42 26.34
N GLY A 294 11.30 3.55 27.06
CA GLY A 294 10.11 3.94 27.82
C GLY A 294 8.97 2.93 27.94
N HIS A 295 9.06 1.72 27.38
CA HIS A 295 8.03 0.68 27.59
C HIS A 295 8.40 -0.36 28.66
N SER A 296 8.98 0.11 29.76
CA SER A 296 8.74 -0.52 31.07
C SER A 296 7.47 0.09 31.63
N GLY A 297 6.47 -0.75 31.91
CA GLY A 297 5.12 -0.34 32.32
C GLY A 297 5.06 0.81 33.31
N GLY A 298 4.07 1.69 33.13
CA GLY A 298 3.84 2.84 33.98
C GLY A 298 3.35 4.03 33.18
N SER A 299 2.20 4.55 33.60
CA SER A 299 1.65 5.85 33.24
C SER A 299 2.68 6.99 33.26
N ASP A 300 2.35 8.07 32.56
CA ASP A 300 3.03 9.38 32.47
C ASP A 300 4.11 9.56 31.41
N ARG A 301 3.66 10.04 30.24
CA ARG A 301 4.31 11.17 29.56
C ARG A 301 3.28 12.18 29.11
N ARG A 302 2.97 13.15 29.98
CA ARG A 302 2.42 14.44 29.56
C ARG A 302 3.50 15.19 28.77
N LEU A 303 3.22 15.52 27.51
CA LEU A 303 3.98 16.53 26.77
C LEU A 303 3.63 17.90 27.37
N THR A 304 4.55 18.49 28.14
CA THR A 304 4.48 19.91 28.49
C THR A 304 4.96 20.74 27.30
N TRP A 305 4.08 21.58 26.78
CA TRP A 305 4.44 22.68 25.90
C TRP A 305 5.12 23.77 26.74
N VAL A 306 6.31 24.19 26.35
CA VAL A 306 6.95 25.39 26.89
C VAL A 306 6.70 26.50 25.87
N GLY A 307 6.03 27.57 26.32
CA GLY A 307 5.78 28.78 25.55
C GLY A 307 7.01 29.66 25.38
#